data_AF-A0A7K4BID0-F1
#
_entry.id   AF-A0A7K4BID0-F1
#
_cell.length_a   1.000
_cell.length_b   1.000
_cell.length_c   1.000
_cell.angle_alpha   90.00
_cell.angle_beta   90.00
_cell.angle_gamma   90.00
#
_symmetry.space_group_name_H-M   'P 1'
#
loop_
_entity.id
_entity.type
_entity.pdbx_description
1 polymer ?
#
loop_
_entity_poly.entity_id
_entity_poly.type
_entity_poly.pdbx_seq_one_letter_code
_entity_poly.pdbx_strand_id
1 'polypeptide(L)'
;MSREDFFRKELTIELRRVEAMMRGNESIEKKIYYFSAAYGITNRTLRYAFTEDYLMADFVLNTCYTGLMDRLKRIRSGDSTIPLEMEHFEKIQEGLRMLADAFDEDTSIFKPLKTILTATFATSGPGNYLREKGDLRI
;
A
#
# COMPACT_ATOMS: atom_id res chain seq x y z
N MET A 1 -12.41 -17.69 -20.03
CA MET A 1 -11.67 -16.93 -18.99
C MET A 1 -11.35 -17.91 -17.89
N SER A 2 -10.08 -18.08 -17.51
CA SER A 2 -9.72 -18.99 -16.42
C SER A 2 -10.16 -18.41 -15.07
N ARG A 3 -10.19 -19.24 -14.02
CA ARG A 3 -10.42 -18.77 -12.64
C ARG A 3 -9.35 -17.76 -12.23
N GLU A 4 -8.10 -18.01 -12.59
CA GLU A 4 -6.97 -17.13 -12.31
C GLU A 4 -7.14 -15.78 -13.02
N ASP A 5 -7.52 -15.77 -14.29
CA ASP A 5 -7.80 -14.56 -15.06
C ASP A 5 -8.91 -13.71 -14.40
N PHE A 6 -9.95 -14.37 -13.91
CA PHE A 6 -11.06 -13.71 -13.24
C PHE A 6 -10.59 -12.99 -11.97
N PHE A 7 -9.89 -13.69 -11.07
CA PHE A 7 -9.43 -13.09 -9.81
C PHE A 7 -8.32 -12.05 -10.03
N ARG A 8 -7.46 -12.23 -11.03
CA ARG A 8 -6.45 -11.23 -11.43
C ARG A 8 -7.10 -9.92 -11.90
N LYS A 9 -8.17 -10.01 -12.70
CA LYS A 9 -8.94 -8.85 -13.15
C LYS A 9 -9.65 -8.14 -12.00
N GLU A 10 -10.32 -8.90 -11.13
CA GLU A 10 -10.98 -8.33 -9.94
C GLU A 10 -9.97 -7.61 -9.03
N LEU A 11 -8.79 -8.22 -8.81
CA LEU A 11 -7.69 -7.60 -8.08
C LEU A 11 -7.26 -6.27 -8.71
N THR A 12 -6.98 -6.30 -10.02
CA THR A 12 -6.52 -5.12 -10.77
C THR A 12 -7.54 -3.97 -10.70
N ILE A 13 -8.82 -4.28 -10.92
CA ILE A 13 -9.91 -3.29 -10.87
C ILE A 13 -10.00 -2.66 -9.48
N GLU A 14 -9.96 -3.48 -8.42
CA GLU A 14 -10.09 -2.99 -7.07
C GLU A 14 -8.86 -2.17 -6.62
N LEU A 15 -7.64 -2.58 -6.99
CA LEU A 15 -6.43 -1.80 -6.70
C LEU A 15 -6.48 -0.41 -7.37
N ARG A 16 -6.91 -0.33 -8.64
CA ARG A 16 -7.12 0.95 -9.34
C ARG A 16 -8.19 1.80 -8.65
N ARG A 17 -9.28 1.17 -8.20
CA ARG A 17 -10.35 1.86 -7.49
C ARG A 17 -9.88 2.42 -6.14
N VAL A 18 -9.16 1.63 -5.36
CA VAL A 18 -8.59 2.05 -4.07
C VAL A 18 -7.64 3.23 -4.28
N GLU A 19 -6.75 3.14 -5.26
CA GLU A 19 -5.84 4.22 -5.64
C GLU A 19 -6.59 5.52 -5.96
N ALA A 20 -7.62 5.45 -6.81
CA ALA A 20 -8.43 6.61 -7.18
C ALA A 20 -9.19 7.20 -5.98
N MET A 21 -9.77 6.36 -5.13
CA MET A 21 -10.47 6.78 -3.91
C MET A 21 -9.51 7.44 -2.91
N MET A 22 -8.29 6.94 -2.79
CA MET A 22 -7.26 7.56 -1.97
C MET A 22 -6.85 8.92 -2.55
N ARG A 23 -6.70 9.07 -3.87
CA ARG A 23 -6.34 10.36 -4.50
C ARG A 23 -7.43 11.41 -4.34
N GLY A 24 -8.69 11.02 -4.52
CA GLY A 24 -9.85 11.91 -4.39
C GLY A 24 -10.22 12.30 -2.96
N ASN A 25 -9.37 12.01 -1.97
CA ASN A 25 -9.64 12.32 -0.57
C ASN A 25 -8.46 13.05 0.09
N GLU A 26 -8.73 14.00 0.97
CA GLU A 26 -7.69 14.71 1.73
C GLU A 26 -7.50 14.13 3.14
N SER A 27 -8.47 13.39 3.68
CA SER A 27 -8.35 12.80 5.01
C SER A 27 -7.41 11.59 4.99
N ILE A 28 -6.36 11.69 5.80
CA ILE A 28 -5.43 10.62 6.11
C ILE A 28 -6.16 9.36 6.59
N GLU A 29 -7.11 9.51 7.51
CA GLU A 29 -7.92 8.40 8.03
C GLU A 29 -8.66 7.69 6.92
N LYS A 30 -9.30 8.44 6.02
CA LYS A 30 -10.01 7.87 4.88
C LYS A 30 -9.06 7.17 3.92
N LYS A 31 -7.86 7.72 3.67
CA LYS A 31 -6.85 7.06 2.84
C LYS A 31 -6.40 5.73 3.44
N ILE A 32 -6.13 5.67 4.75
CA ILE A 32 -5.77 4.43 5.44
C ILE A 32 -6.93 3.42 5.40
N TYR A 33 -8.17 3.89 5.59
CA TYR A 33 -9.36 3.07 5.44
C TYR A 33 -9.47 2.47 4.02
N TYR A 34 -9.30 3.27 2.96
CA TYR A 34 -9.30 2.75 1.59
C TYR A 34 -8.14 1.79 1.33
N PHE A 35 -6.95 2.08 1.85
CA PHE A 35 -5.80 1.19 1.74
C PHE A 35 -6.07 -0.21 2.33
N SER A 36 -6.90 -0.31 3.38
CA SER A 36 -7.31 -1.60 3.95
C SER A 36 -8.03 -2.50 2.93
N ALA A 37 -8.73 -1.92 1.94
CA ALA A 37 -9.38 -2.67 0.88
C ALA A 37 -8.38 -3.27 -0.12
N ALA A 38 -7.25 -2.60 -0.39
CA ALA A 38 -6.17 -3.16 -1.23
C ALA A 38 -5.57 -4.43 -0.61
N TYR A 39 -5.33 -4.41 0.70
CA TYR A 39 -4.97 -5.62 1.46
C TYR A 39 -6.08 -6.67 1.36
N GLY A 40 -7.34 -6.29 1.64
CA GLY A 40 -8.48 -7.21 1.65
C GLY A 40 -8.71 -7.95 0.32
N ILE A 41 -8.61 -7.25 -0.82
CA ILE A 41 -8.76 -7.89 -2.13
C ILE A 41 -7.58 -8.81 -2.45
N THR A 42 -6.35 -8.40 -2.11
CA THR A 42 -5.15 -9.23 -2.34
C THR A 42 -5.24 -10.53 -1.55
N ASN A 43 -5.65 -10.46 -0.28
CA ASN A 43 -5.89 -11.61 0.57
C ASN A 43 -6.97 -12.56 0.02
N ARG A 44 -8.03 -11.99 -0.58
CA ARG A 44 -9.07 -12.76 -1.25
C ARG A 44 -8.52 -13.46 -2.49
N THR A 45 -7.82 -12.75 -3.37
CA THR A 45 -7.22 -13.31 -4.58
C THR A 45 -6.25 -14.43 -4.25
N LEU A 46 -5.38 -14.23 -3.26
CA LEU A 46 -4.42 -15.24 -2.78
C LEU A 46 -5.10 -16.58 -2.43
N ARG A 47 -6.27 -16.54 -1.77
CA ARG A 47 -7.01 -17.75 -1.37
C ARG A 47 -7.64 -18.51 -2.56
N TYR A 48 -7.98 -17.82 -3.65
CA TYR A 48 -8.71 -18.43 -4.77
C TYR A 48 -7.87 -18.67 -6.03
N ALA A 49 -6.74 -17.99 -6.16
CA ALA A 49 -5.83 -18.06 -7.30
C ALA A 49 -4.38 -17.85 -6.82
N PHE A 50 -3.83 -18.76 -6.01
CA PHE A 50 -2.51 -18.60 -5.40
C PHE A 50 -1.38 -18.40 -6.43
N THR A 51 -0.52 -17.42 -6.17
CA THR A 51 0.82 -17.26 -6.76
C THR A 51 1.77 -16.69 -5.70
N GLU A 52 3.08 -16.84 -5.91
CA GLU A 52 4.09 -16.23 -5.04
C GLU A 52 3.99 -14.69 -5.03
N ASP A 53 3.60 -14.10 -6.17
CA ASP A 53 3.39 -12.67 -6.31
C ASP A 53 2.20 -12.17 -5.48
N TYR A 54 1.09 -12.89 -5.45
CA TYR A 54 -0.03 -12.53 -4.58
C TYR A 54 0.31 -12.70 -3.10
N LEU A 55 1.10 -13.71 -2.75
CA LEU A 55 1.58 -13.90 -1.38
C LEU A 55 2.46 -12.72 -0.94
N MET A 56 3.39 -12.31 -1.81
CA MET A 56 4.28 -11.18 -1.54
C MET A 56 3.50 -9.86 -1.42
N ALA A 57 2.53 -9.63 -2.30
CA ALA A 57 1.67 -8.46 -2.23
C ALA A 57 0.81 -8.45 -0.96
N ASP A 58 0.18 -9.59 -0.60
CA ASP A 58 -0.61 -9.71 0.62
C ASP A 58 0.21 -9.37 1.87
N PHE A 59 1.42 -9.95 1.96
CA PHE A 59 2.32 -9.72 3.07
C PHE A 59 2.71 -8.24 3.18
N VAL A 60 3.20 -7.64 2.09
CA VAL A 60 3.65 -6.24 2.09
C VAL A 60 2.50 -5.28 2.38
N LEU A 61 1.33 -5.46 1.75
CA LEU A 61 0.17 -4.59 1.97
C LEU A 61 -0.36 -4.69 3.40
N ASN A 62 -0.41 -5.89 3.98
CA ASN A 62 -0.79 -6.09 5.37
C ASN A 62 0.19 -5.42 6.34
N THR A 63 1.50 -5.61 6.14
CA THR A 63 2.54 -4.94 6.94
C THR A 63 2.40 -3.43 6.86
N CYS A 64 2.19 -2.88 5.65
CA CYS A 64 2.05 -1.44 5.47
C CYS A 64 0.78 -0.91 6.13
N TYR A 65 -0.35 -1.59 5.99
CA TYR A 65 -1.61 -1.18 6.61
C TYR A 65 -1.50 -1.15 8.13
N THR A 66 -0.91 -2.19 8.71
CA THR A 66 -0.66 -2.29 10.16
C THR A 66 0.23 -1.14 10.64
N GLY A 67 1.34 -0.87 9.92
CA GLY A 67 2.25 0.24 10.24
C GLY A 67 1.57 1.61 10.22
N LEU A 68 0.77 1.89 9.18
CA LEU A 68 0.00 3.14 9.07
C LEU A 68 -1.03 3.28 10.18
N MET A 69 -1.76 2.20 10.50
CA MET A 69 -2.73 2.19 11.59
C MET A 69 -2.07 2.45 12.94
N ASP A 70 -0.91 1.86 13.20
CA ASP A 70 -0.19 2.07 14.44
C ASP A 70 0.38 3.48 14.56
N ARG A 71 0.89 4.05 13.46
CA ARG A 71 1.30 5.47 13.44
C ARG A 71 0.12 6.40 13.67
N LEU A 72 -1.03 6.15 13.04
CA LEU A 72 -2.27 6.91 13.27
C LEU A 72 -2.72 6.84 14.73
N LYS A 73 -2.68 5.65 15.36
CA LYS A 73 -3.00 5.49 16.78
C LYS A 73 -2.06 6.32 17.67
N ARG A 74 -0.74 6.28 17.41
CA ARG A 74 0.25 7.06 18.17
C ARG A 74 -0.01 8.57 18.08
N ILE A 75 -0.33 9.07 16.88
CA ILE A 75 -0.71 10.49 16.68
C ILE A 75 -1.95 10.83 17.51
N ARG A 76 -2.98 9.98 17.49
CA ARG A 76 -4.19 10.17 18.31
C ARG A 76 -3.93 10.08 19.81
N SER A 77 -2.86 9.40 20.23
CA SER A 77 -2.39 9.36 21.61
C SER A 77 -1.46 10.53 22.00
N GLY A 78 -1.24 11.49 21.09
CA GLY A 78 -0.46 12.71 21.36
C GLY A 78 1.01 12.65 20.94
N ASP A 79 1.48 11.54 20.35
CA ASP A 79 2.84 11.47 19.79
C ASP A 79 2.89 12.18 18.43
N SER A 80 3.54 13.34 18.42
CA SER A 80 3.75 14.20 17.24
C SER A 80 5.16 14.12 16.66
N THR A 81 6.01 13.21 17.17
CA THR A 81 7.43 13.10 16.78
C THR A 81 7.62 12.80 15.30
N ILE A 82 6.76 11.93 14.75
CA ILE A 82 6.85 11.50 13.35
C ILE A 82 5.55 11.88 12.66
N PRO A 83 5.59 12.83 11.71
CA PRO A 83 4.40 13.29 11.03
C PRO A 83 3.91 12.24 10.02
N LEU A 84 2.62 12.25 9.77
CA LEU A 84 2.01 11.48 8.70
C LEU A 84 1.55 12.47 7.62
N GLU A 85 2.36 12.63 6.59
CA GLU A 85 2.21 13.65 5.55
C GLU A 85 1.57 13.09 4.27
N MET A 86 0.98 13.97 3.46
CA MET A 86 0.32 13.60 2.20
C MET A 86 1.26 12.92 1.20
N GLU A 87 2.54 13.33 1.17
CA GLU A 87 3.59 12.74 0.30
C GLU A 87 3.73 11.22 0.50
N HIS A 88 3.62 10.72 1.74
CA HIS A 88 3.64 9.28 2.00
C HIS A 88 2.52 8.56 1.25
N PHE A 89 1.32 9.16 1.25
CA PHE A 89 0.16 8.57 0.57
C PHE A 89 0.24 8.71 -0.93
N GLU A 90 0.82 9.79 -1.45
CA GLU A 90 1.07 9.96 -2.89
C GLU A 90 1.93 8.82 -3.44
N LYS A 91 2.97 8.43 -2.69
CA LYS A 91 3.81 7.27 -3.03
C LYS A 91 3.11 5.94 -2.84
N ILE A 92 2.31 5.76 -1.79
CA ILE A 92 1.50 4.54 -1.66
C ILE A 92 0.52 4.40 -2.83
N GLN A 93 -0.15 5.48 -3.23
CA GLN A 93 -1.07 5.52 -4.37
C GLN A 93 -0.33 5.21 -5.68
N GLU A 94 0.84 5.83 -5.91
CA GLU A 94 1.68 5.52 -7.07
C GLU A 94 2.04 4.03 -7.12
N GLY A 95 2.45 3.46 -5.98
CA GLY A 95 2.74 2.05 -5.85
C GLY A 95 1.53 1.15 -6.10
N LEU A 96 0.33 1.50 -5.62
CA LEU A 96 -0.90 0.75 -5.89
C LEU A 96 -1.27 0.75 -7.38
N ARG A 97 -1.16 1.91 -8.04
CA ARG A 97 -1.38 2.00 -9.50
C ARG A 97 -0.42 1.09 -10.24
N MET A 98 0.89 1.18 -9.93
CA MET A 98 1.91 0.35 -10.55
C MET A 98 1.71 -1.14 -10.25
N LEU A 99 1.20 -1.48 -9.08
CA LEU A 99 0.93 -2.87 -8.70
C LEU A 99 -0.24 -3.43 -9.51
N ALA A 100 -1.29 -2.63 -9.73
CA ALA A 100 -2.39 -3.00 -10.61
C ALA A 100 -1.91 -3.18 -12.06
N ASP A 101 -1.09 -2.25 -12.57
CA ASP A 101 -0.49 -2.35 -13.91
C ASP A 101 0.37 -3.64 -14.02
N ALA A 102 1.19 -3.94 -13.00
CA ALA A 102 2.03 -5.13 -12.98
C ALA A 102 1.23 -6.44 -13.00
N PHE A 103 0.15 -6.55 -12.24
CA PHE A 103 -0.74 -7.71 -12.28
C PHE A 103 -1.52 -7.83 -13.60
N ASP A 104 -1.89 -6.70 -14.22
CA ASP A 104 -2.63 -6.72 -15.49
C ASP A 104 -1.74 -7.17 -16.66
N GLU A 105 -0.48 -6.73 -16.64
CA GLU A 105 0.52 -6.96 -17.69
C GLU A 105 1.40 -8.19 -17.46
N ASP A 106 1.23 -8.90 -16.33
CA ASP A 106 2.07 -10.03 -15.91
C ASP A 106 3.57 -9.67 -15.83
N THR A 107 3.86 -8.52 -15.21
CA THR A 107 5.22 -8.01 -15.01
C THR A 107 5.59 -7.96 -13.53
N SER A 108 6.87 -7.72 -13.24
CA SER A 108 7.39 -7.78 -11.86
C SER A 108 6.71 -6.80 -10.90
N ILE A 109 6.22 -7.32 -9.78
CA ILE A 109 5.59 -6.53 -8.71
C ILE A 109 6.59 -5.85 -7.76
N PHE A 110 7.89 -6.13 -7.87
CA PHE A 110 8.87 -5.69 -6.86
C PHE A 110 9.01 -4.17 -6.77
N LYS A 111 9.05 -3.48 -7.91
CA LYS A 111 9.12 -2.01 -7.93
C LYS A 111 7.87 -1.39 -7.28
N PRO A 112 6.63 -1.77 -7.67
CA PRO A 112 5.42 -1.32 -6.97
C PRO A 112 5.46 -1.55 -5.46
N LEU A 113 5.77 -2.77 -5.02
CA LEU A 113 5.79 -3.12 -3.60
C LEU A 113 6.87 -2.36 -2.82
N LYS A 114 8.05 -2.17 -3.41
CA LYS A 114 9.13 -1.37 -2.82
C LYS A 114 8.68 0.08 -2.62
N THR A 115 7.98 0.67 -3.58
CA THR A 115 7.45 2.04 -3.45
C THR A 115 6.49 2.15 -2.26
N ILE A 116 5.51 1.25 -2.16
CA ILE A 116 4.53 1.23 -1.05
C ILE A 116 5.23 1.03 0.30
N LEU A 117 6.13 0.04 0.37
CA LEU A 117 6.84 -0.32 1.59
C LEU A 117 7.73 0.83 2.07
N THR A 118 8.46 1.46 1.15
CA THR A 118 9.40 2.55 1.46
C THR A 118 8.65 3.79 1.97
N ALA A 119 7.55 4.15 1.33
CA ALA A 119 6.66 5.22 1.77
C ALA A 119 6.05 4.97 3.15
N THR A 120 5.67 3.72 3.43
CA THR A 120 5.14 3.36 4.75
C THR A 120 6.25 3.33 5.80
N PHE A 121 7.42 2.78 5.47
CA PHE A 121 8.57 2.69 6.35
C PHE A 121 9.04 4.07 6.81
N ALA A 122 9.00 5.08 5.93
CA ALA A 122 9.27 6.48 6.27
C ALA A 122 8.45 7.01 7.46
N THR A 123 7.28 6.43 7.75
CA THR A 123 6.44 6.83 8.90
C THR A 123 6.81 6.12 10.22
N SER A 124 7.81 5.25 10.20
CA SER A 124 8.38 4.57 11.39
C SER A 124 9.51 5.38 12.01
N GLY A 125 9.91 5.07 13.25
CA GLY A 125 11.06 5.71 13.90
C GLY A 125 12.35 5.61 13.08
N PRO A 126 12.81 4.41 12.71
CA PRO A 126 13.99 4.24 11.86
C PRO A 126 13.85 4.89 10.48
N GLY A 127 12.67 4.83 9.86
CA GLY A 127 12.46 5.44 8.54
C GLY A 127 12.51 6.96 8.59
N ASN A 128 11.84 7.58 9.58
CA ASN A 128 11.89 9.03 9.76
C ASN A 128 13.31 9.50 10.09
N TYR A 129 14.04 8.76 10.93
CA TYR A 129 15.46 9.03 11.19
C TYR A 129 16.31 9.02 9.90
N LEU A 130 16.07 8.07 8.99
CA LEU A 130 16.75 8.04 7.70
C LEU A 130 16.30 9.18 6.76
N ARG A 131 15.07 9.67 6.86
CA ARG A 131 14.62 10.89 6.15
C ARG A 131 15.36 12.12 6.66
N GLU A 132 15.41 12.31 7.98
CA GLU A 132 16.13 13.42 8.62
C GLU A 132 17.63 13.39 8.27
N LYS A 133 18.23 12.20 8.17
CA LYS A 133 19.61 12.01 7.74
C LYS A 133 19.81 12.24 6.23
N GLY A 134 18.75 12.21 5.43
CA GLY A 134 18.79 12.40 3.97
C GLY A 134 19.05 11.12 3.15
N ASP A 135 19.15 9.96 3.80
CA ASP A 135 19.38 8.65 3.18
C ASP A 135 18.09 8.04 2.59
N LEU A 136 16.94 8.35 3.21
CA LEU A 136 15.62 7.95 2.74
C LEU A 136 14.93 9.14 2.07
N ARG A 137 14.51 8.95 0.82
CA ARG A 137 13.70 9.93 0.08
C ARG A 137 12.45 9.23 -0.42
N ILE A 138 11.33 9.88 -0.24
CA ILE A 138 10.03 9.50 -0.77
C ILE A 138 9.52 10.63 -1.63
#